data_AF-A0A955KZL9-F1
#
_entry.id   AF-A0A955KZL9-F1
#
_cell.length_a   1.000
_cell.length_b   1.000
_cell.length_c   1.000
_cell.angle_alpha   90.00
_cell.angle_beta   90.00
_cell.angle_gamma   90.00
#
_symmetry.space_group_name_H-M   'P 1'
#
loop_
_entity.id
_entity.type
_entity.pdbx_description
1 polymer ?
#
loop_
_entity_poly.entity_id
_entity_poly.type
_entity_poly.pdbx_seq_one_letter_code
_entity_poly.pdbx_strand_id
1 'polypeptide(L)' 'MSRSSKKGPFIDPKLIKKIEKHKQSGQRGGVRTWARDSAISPEMVGVTFEVHNG' A
#
# COMPACT_ATOMS: atom_id res chain seq x y z
N MET A 1 11.26 -11.43 0.41
CA MET A 1 10.36 -12.42 1.07
C MET A 1 9.41 -12.97 0.02
N SER A 2 9.59 -14.22 -0.39
CA SER A 2 8.73 -14.88 -1.37
C SER A 2 7.49 -15.46 -0.69
N ARG A 3 6.30 -14.94 -1.01
CA ARG A 3 5.03 -15.58 -0.61
C ARG A 3 4.70 -16.74 -1.57
N SER A 4 3.89 -17.68 -1.10
CA SER A 4 3.41 -18.80 -1.93
C SER A 4 2.52 -18.27 -3.05
N SER A 5 2.79 -18.71 -4.28
CA SER A 5 2.01 -18.36 -5.49
C SER A 5 0.54 -18.76 -5.40
N LYS A 6 0.20 -19.79 -4.61
CA LYS A 6 -1.19 -20.25 -4.41
C LYS A 6 -2.06 -19.31 -3.57
N LYS A 7 -1.45 -18.45 -2.75
CA LYS A 7 -2.18 -17.59 -1.79
C LYS A 7 -2.59 -16.22 -2.35
N GLY A 8 -2.20 -15.92 -3.59
CA GLY A 8 -2.48 -14.65 -4.23
C GLY A 8 -1.66 -13.46 -3.69
N PRO A 9 -1.83 -12.27 -4.29
CA PRO A 9 -1.18 -11.06 -3.83
C PRO A 9 -1.67 -10.70 -2.42
N PHE A 10 -0.74 -10.41 -1.52
CA PHE A 10 -1.05 -9.95 -0.17
C PHE A 10 -0.94 -8.44 -0.10
N ILE A 11 -1.84 -7.83 0.67
CA ILE A 11 -1.77 -6.40 0.99
C ILE A 11 -2.03 -6.26 2.48
N ASP A 12 -1.22 -5.44 3.16
CA ASP A 12 -1.43 -5.15 4.57
C ASP A 12 -2.77 -4.41 4.78
N PRO A 13 -3.65 -4.89 5.68
CA PRO A 13 -4.95 -4.27 5.93
C PRO A 13 -4.87 -2.81 6.42
N LYS A 14 -3.80 -2.44 7.13
CA LYS A 14 -3.56 -1.04 7.55
C LYS A 14 -3.15 -0.19 6.36
N LEU A 15 -2.42 -0.73 5.39
CA LEU A 15 -2.05 -0.02 4.17
C LEU A 15 -3.30 0.30 3.34
N ILE A 16 -4.21 -0.67 3.17
CA ILE A 16 -5.49 -0.46 2.47
C ILE A 16 -6.29 0.69 3.12
N LYS A 17 -6.49 0.63 4.44
CA LYS A 17 -7.21 1.68 5.16
C LYS A 17 -6.57 3.07 5.02
N LYS A 18 -5.24 3.15 4.94
CA LYS A 18 -4.53 4.41 4.70
C LYS A 18 -4.78 4.94 3.29
N ILE A 19 -4.74 4.06 2.29
CA ILE A 19 -4.99 4.42 0.89
C ILE A 19 -6.43 4.91 0.70
N GLU A 20 -7.43 4.21 1.26
CA GLU A 20 -8.84 4.62 1.20
C GLU A 20 -9.03 6.01 1.79
N LYS A 21 -8.49 6.25 2.99
CA LYS A 21 -8.56 7.58 3.64
C LYS A 21 -7.84 8.65 2.83
N HIS A 22 -6.69 8.32 2.26
CA HIS A 22 -5.90 9.25 1.46
C HIS A 22 -6.68 9.69 0.22
N LYS A 23 -7.27 8.73 -0.50
CA LYS A 23 -8.15 8.99 -1.65
C LYS A 23 -9.38 9.83 -1.29
N GLN A 24 -10.05 9.50 -0.19
CA GLN A 24 -11.21 10.27 0.28
C GLN A 24 -10.85 11.71 0.67
N SER A 25 -9.67 11.92 1.26
CA SER A 25 -9.22 13.24 1.71
C SER A 25 -8.74 14.16 0.58
N GLY A 26 -8.46 13.61 -0.61
CA GLY A 26 -7.92 14.36 -1.75
C GLY A 26 -6.56 15.02 -1.47
N GLN A 27 -5.86 14.62 -0.39
CA GLN A 27 -4.59 15.23 -0.02
C GLN A 27 -3.48 14.85 -0.99
N ARG A 28 -2.66 15.83 -1.38
CA ARG A 28 -1.48 15.64 -2.25
C ARG A 28 -0.24 15.08 -1.53
N GLY A 29 -0.36 14.67 -0.26
CA GLY A 29 0.75 14.14 0.53
C GLY A 29 1.08 12.67 0.19
N GLY A 30 2.25 12.18 0.62
CA GLY A 30 2.62 10.76 0.47
C GLY A 30 2.05 9.87 1.58
N VAL A 31 1.72 8.61 1.24
CA VAL A 31 1.32 7.58 2.21
C VAL A 31 2.57 6.93 2.80
N ARG A 32 2.88 7.25 4.06
CA ARG A 32 3.96 6.62 4.83
C ARG A 32 3.64 5.18 5.20
N THR A 33 4.51 4.25 4.80
CA THR A 33 4.33 2.81 5.03
C THR A 33 5.64 2.09 5.35
N TRP A 34 5.53 1.10 6.24
CA TRP A 34 6.57 0.10 6.52
C TRP A 34 6.25 -1.26 5.88
N ALA A 35 5.04 -1.42 5.32
CA ALA A 35 4.52 -2.67 4.76
C ALA A 35 5.08 -2.92 3.35
N ARG A 36 6.39 -3.12 3.25
CA ARG A 36 7.13 -3.41 2.01
C ARG A 36 6.89 -4.81 1.43
N ASP A 37 6.12 -5.64 2.14
CA ASP A 37 5.72 -6.99 1.74
C ASP A 37 4.36 -7.02 1.02
N SER A 38 3.72 -5.86 0.86
CA SER A 38 2.45 -5.70 0.15
C SER A 38 2.64 -5.64 -1.36
N ALA A 39 1.73 -6.28 -2.09
CA ALA A 39 1.62 -6.19 -3.54
C ALA A 39 0.88 -4.92 -3.96
N ILE A 40 1.21 -4.39 -5.14
CA ILE A 40 0.56 -3.22 -5.71
C ILE A 40 -0.79 -3.66 -6.30
N SER A 41 -1.88 -3.07 -5.82
CA SER A 41 -3.25 -3.22 -6.36
C SER A 41 -3.57 -2.08 -7.33
N PRO A 42 -4.48 -2.26 -8.32
CA PRO A 42 -4.98 -1.16 -9.15
C PRO A 42 -5.51 0.04 -8.36
N GLU A 43 -6.00 -0.19 -7.14
CA GLU A 43 -6.44 0.90 -6.25
C GLU A 43 -5.28 1.78 -5.76
N MET A 44 -4.03 1.38 -5.91
CA MET A 44 -2.86 2.15 -5.49
C MET A 44 -2.36 3.11 -6.57
N VAL A 45 -2.94 3.06 -7.78
CA VAL A 45 -2.54 3.91 -8.89
C VAL A 45 -2.84 5.37 -8.58
N GLY A 46 -1.84 6.23 -8.80
CA GLY A 46 -1.93 7.67 -8.52
C GLY A 46 -1.64 8.07 -7.07
N VAL A 47 -1.30 7.10 -6.20
CA VAL A 47 -0.91 7.36 -4.81
C VAL A 47 0.61 7.39 -4.70
N THR A 48 1.16 8.43 -4.07
CA THR A 48 2.59 8.51 -3.74
C THR A 48 2.85 7.75 -2.44
N PHE A 49 3.81 6.82 -2.44
CA PHE A 49 4.18 6.05 -1.25
C PHE A 49 5.55 6.48 -0.69
N GLU A 50 5.59 6.77 0.60
CA GLU A 50 6.82 7.00 1.36
C GLU A 50 7.16 5.69 2.09
N VAL A 51 7.90 4.81 1.42
CA VAL A 51 8.25 3.47 1.94
C VAL A 51 9.52 3.55 2.77
N HIS A 52 9.46 3.07 4.02
CA HIS A 52 10.63 2.97 4.87
C HIS A 52 11.55 1.82 4.41
N ASN A 53 12.83 2.10 4.24
CA ASN A 53 13.85 1.15 3.75
C ASN A 53 14.71 0.51 4.86
N GLY A 54 14.56 0.96 6.12
CA GLY A 54 15.43 0.60 7.24
C GLY A 54 16.22 1.80 7.72
#